data_AF-A0A0D0HBW6-F1
#
_entry.id   AF-A0A0D0HBW6-F1
#
_cell.length_a   1.000
_cell.length_b   1.000
_cell.length_c   1.000
_cell.angle_alpha   90.00
_cell.angle_beta   90.00
_cell.angle_gamma   90.00
#
_symmetry.space_group_name_H-M   'P 1'
#
loop_
_entity.id
_entity.type
_entity.pdbx_description
1 polymer ?
#
loop_
_entity_poly.entity_id
_entity_poly.type
_entity_poly.pdbx_seq_one_letter_code
_entity_poly.pdbx_strand_id
1 'polypeptide(L)' 'MEKLRKIFLFYYEGFRGMTVGKTLWTIILIKLFIMFAVLRIFFFQPALSGTDEEKADKVRENLITTKP' A
#
# COMPACT_ATOMS: atom_id res chain seq x y z
N MET A 1 -11.95 12.90 -28.47
CA MET A 1 -12.86 12.27 -27.50
C MET A 1 -13.29 10.86 -27.92
N GLU A 2 -13.79 10.66 -29.15
CA GLU A 2 -14.23 9.36 -29.70
C GLU A 2 -13.18 8.22 -29.66
N LYS A 3 -11.92 8.51 -30.02
CA LYS A 3 -10.86 7.48 -30.10
C LYS A 3 -10.48 6.90 -28.74
N LEU A 4 -10.40 7.75 -27.71
CA LEU A 4 -10.08 7.32 -26.34
C LEU A 4 -11.18 6.39 -25.79
N ARG A 5 -12.44 6.68 -26.10
CA ARG A 5 -13.58 5.87 -25.67
C ARG A 5 -13.54 4.47 -26.29
N LYS A 6 -13.17 4.36 -27.57
CA LYS A 6 -12.99 3.05 -28.24
C LYS A 6 -11.83 2.26 -27.67
N ILE A 7 -10.70 2.91 -27.39
CA ILE A 7 -9.53 2.26 -26.78
C ILE A 7 -9.86 1.75 -25.38
N PHE A 8 -10.58 2.55 -24.58
CA PHE A 8 -11.05 2.16 -23.26
C PHE A 8 -12.04 0.98 -23.33
N LEU A 9 -13.02 1.00 -24.24
CA LEU A 9 -13.96 -0.11 -24.42
C LEU A 9 -13.24 -1.38 -24.85
N PHE A 10 -12.29 -1.30 -25.80
CA PHE A 10 -11.53 -2.45 -26.25
C PHE A 10 -10.69 -3.06 -25.12
N TYR A 11 -10.03 -2.22 -24.31
CA TYR A 11 -9.29 -2.68 -23.14
C TYR A 11 -10.22 -3.32 -22.10
N TYR A 12 -11.36 -2.69 -21.81
CA TYR A 12 -12.35 -3.18 -20.86
C TYR A 12 -13.01 -4.49 -21.32
N GLU A 13 -13.39 -4.60 -22.59
CA GLU A 13 -13.99 -5.80 -23.19
C GLU A 13 -12.97 -6.95 -23.26
N GLY A 14 -11.74 -6.67 -23.70
CA GLY A 14 -10.65 -7.65 -23.68
C GLY A 14 -10.34 -8.14 -22.27
N PHE A 15 -10.28 -7.21 -21.31
CA PHE A 15 -10.05 -7.52 -19.89
C PHE A 15 -11.20 -8.33 -19.27
N ARG A 16 -12.45 -8.01 -19.62
CA ARG A 16 -13.65 -8.70 -19.12
C ARG A 16 -13.83 -10.09 -19.73
N GLY A 17 -13.43 -10.29 -20.99
CA GLY A 17 -13.49 -11.58 -21.69
C GLY A 17 -12.37 -12.55 -21.31
N MET A 18 -11.26 -12.06 -20.75
CA MET A 18 -10.12 -12.89 -20.37
C MET A 18 -10.29 -13.50 -18.97
N THR A 19 -10.54 -14.80 -18.91
CA THR A 19 -10.47 -15.60 -17.66
C THR A 19 -9.06 -15.55 -17.06
N VAL A 20 -8.02 -15.63 -17.89
CA VAL A 20 -6.61 -15.55 -17.45
C VAL A 20 -6.28 -14.16 -16.89
N GLY A 21 -6.75 -13.09 -17.53
CA GLY A 21 -6.47 -11.70 -17.12
C GLY A 21 -7.08 -11.37 -15.76
N LYS A 22 -8.32 -11.82 -15.49
CA LYS A 22 -8.95 -11.70 -14.17
C LYS A 22 -8.18 -12.45 -13.10
N THR A 23 -7.83 -13.72 -13.36
CA THR A 23 -7.04 -14.53 -12.43
C THR A 23 -5.70 -13.87 -12.12
N LEU A 24 -5.00 -13.35 -13.13
CA LEU A 24 -3.72 -12.67 -12.96
C LEU A 24 -3.86 -11.40 -12.12
N TRP A 25 -4.89 -10.59 -12.36
CA TRP A 25 -5.19 -9.41 -11.56
C TRP A 25 -5.54 -9.76 -10.11
N THR A 26 -6.31 -10.83 -9.89
CA THR A 26 -6.58 -11.34 -8.56
C THR A 26 -5.29 -11.74 -7.84
N ILE A 27 -4.36 -12.42 -8.54
CA ILE A 27 -3.04 -12.75 -7.99
C ILE A 27 -2.25 -11.49 -7.62
N ILE A 28 -2.23 -10.48 -8.51
CA ILE A 28 -1.55 -9.20 -8.24
C ILE A 28 -2.15 -8.52 -7.01
N LEU A 29 -3.49 -8.43 -6.91
CA LEU A 29 -4.17 -7.84 -5.76
C LEU A 29 -3.86 -8.59 -4.46
N ILE A 30 -3.90 -9.93 -4.49
CA ILE A 30 -3.55 -10.76 -3.33
C ILE A 30 -2.10 -10.50 -2.93
N LYS A 31 -1.17 -10.49 -3.89
CA LYS A 31 0.25 -10.26 -3.61
C LYS A 31 0.49 -8.86 -3.04
N LEU A 32 -0.15 -7.84 -3.59
CA LEU A 32 -0.10 -6.47 -3.07
C LEU A 32 -0.68 -6.39 -1.66
N PHE A 33 -1.81 -7.05 -1.40
CA PHE A 33 -2.43 -7.09 -0.07
C PHE A 33 -1.52 -7.78 0.94
N ILE A 34 -0.93 -8.92 0.59
CA ILE A 34 0.00 -9.65 1.46
C ILE A 34 1.26 -8.80 1.71
N MET A 35 1.87 -8.23 0.68
CA MET A 35 3.03 -7.34 0.85
C MET A 35 2.69 -6.14 1.72
N PHE A 36 1.53 -5.52 1.50
CA PHE A 36 1.06 -4.41 2.33
C PHE A 36 0.79 -4.85 3.77
N ALA A 37 0.17 -6.00 4.01
CA ALA A 37 -0.12 -6.51 5.34
C ALA A 37 1.15 -6.89 6.11
N VAL A 38 2.13 -7.51 5.43
CA VAL A 38 3.45 -7.83 6.00
C VAL A 38 4.21 -6.54 6.31
N LEU A 39 4.32 -5.60 5.36
CA LEU A 39 4.95 -4.32 5.64
C LEU A 39 4.21 -3.58 6.75
N ARG A 40 2.87 -3.62 6.77
CA ARG A 40 2.06 -3.00 7.82
C ARG A 40 2.38 -3.62 9.18
N ILE A 41 2.32 -4.93 9.31
CA ILE A 41 2.53 -5.59 10.61
C ILE A 41 3.99 -5.46 11.05
N PHE A 42 4.98 -5.64 10.17
CA PHE A 42 6.39 -5.57 10.55
C PHE A 42 6.92 -4.13 10.71
N PHE A 43 6.57 -3.20 9.82
CA PHE A 43 7.05 -1.81 9.90
C PHE A 43 6.24 -0.95 10.87
N PHE A 44 4.95 -1.25 11.09
CA PHE A 44 4.13 -0.47 12.02
C PHE A 44 4.06 -1.05 13.44
N GLN A 45 4.58 -2.26 13.69
CA GLN A 45 4.64 -2.80 15.06
C GLN A 45 5.60 -2.08 16.01
N PRO A 46 6.75 -1.49 15.60
CA PRO A 46 7.48 -0.56 16.45
C PRO A 46 6.92 0.89 16.37
N ALA A 47 6.11 1.20 15.35
CA ALA A 47 5.50 2.52 15.17
C ALA A 47 4.24 2.76 16.01
N LEU A 48 3.65 1.72 16.62
CA LEU A 48 2.42 1.80 17.42
C LEU A 48 2.47 0.97 18.73
N SER A 49 3.57 0.28 19.04
CA SER A 49 3.76 -0.28 20.38
C SER A 49 4.29 0.81 21.31
N GLY A 50 3.44 1.20 22.26
CA GLY A 50 3.59 2.35 23.15
C GLY A 50 2.49 3.38 22.92
N THR A 51 1.94 3.94 24.00
CA THR A 51 0.97 5.05 23.95
C THR A 51 1.55 6.22 23.14
N ASP A 52 0.70 7.01 22.47
CA ASP A 52 1.14 8.18 21.69
C ASP A 52 2.07 9.12 22.50
N GLU A 53 1.93 9.15 23.83
CA GLU A 53 2.81 9.84 24.78
C GLU A 53 4.26 9.31 24.79
N GLU A 54 4.50 8.00 24.76
CA GLU A 54 5.88 7.44 24.79
C GLU A 54 6.66 7.75 23.50
N LYS A 55 5.94 7.90 22.38
CA LYS A 55 6.53 8.29 21.08
C LYS A 55 6.88 9.76 21.04
N ALA A 56 5.99 10.60 21.55
CA ALA A 56 6.27 12.02 21.70
C ALA A 56 7.46 12.26 22.62
N ASP A 57 7.56 11.56 23.76
CA ASP A 57 8.66 11.74 24.71
C ASP A 57 10.00 11.23 24.18
N LYS A 58 10.06 10.11 23.46
CA LYS A 58 11.30 9.67 22.79
C LYS A 58 11.79 10.66 21.73
N VAL A 59 10.90 11.25 20.93
CA VAL A 59 11.29 12.26 19.93
C VAL A 59 11.74 13.54 20.64
N ARG A 60 11.04 13.97 21.68
CA ARG A 60 11.43 15.13 22.50
C ARG A 60 12.82 14.92 23.09
N GLU A 61 13.09 13.79 23.74
CA GLU A 61 14.40 13.50 24.35
C GLU A 61 15.56 13.56 23.34
N ASN A 62 15.37 13.01 22.14
CA ASN A 62 16.37 13.05 21.06
C ASN A 62 16.63 14.48 20.53
N LEU A 63 15.62 15.36 20.53
CA LEU A 63 15.78 16.76 20.12
C LEU A 63 16.44 17.62 21.20
N ILE A 64 16.24 17.28 22.47
CA ILE A 64 16.82 18.01 23.61
C ILE A 64 18.27 17.56 23.88
N THR A 65 18.61 16.30 23.56
CA THR A 65 19.96 15.72 23.74
C THR A 65 20.90 15.93 22.56
N THR A 66 20.51 16.72 21.55
CA THR A 66 21.46 17.26 20.56
C THR A 66 22.34 18.28 21.27
N LYS A 67 23.31 17.75 22.03
CA LYS A 67 24.46 18.47 22.55
C LYS A 67 25.27 18.92 21.32
N PRO A 68 25.69 20.20 21.24
CA PRO A 68 26.45 20.73 20.11
C PRO A 68 27.74 19.95 19.86
#